data_AF-Q01PX5-F1
#
_entry.id   AF-Q01PX5-F1
#
_cell.length_a   1.000
_cell.length_b   1.000
_cell.length_c   1.000
_cell.angle_alpha   90.00
_cell.angle_beta   90.00
_cell.angle_gamma   90.00
#
_symmetry.space_group_name_H-M   'P 1'
#
loop_
_entity.id
_entity.type
_entity.pdbx_description
1 polymer ?
#
loop_
_entity_poly.entity_id
_entity_poly.type
_entity_poly.pdbx_seq_one_letter_code
_entity_poly.pdbx_strand_id
1 'polypeptide(L)'
;MVYDSLGLNGASITVLSRMFNPGHWAAELKHRRPDLVIINYGTNEADFADFVGKQYEGELREAIRRVHAALPGTSILIMSPMDRGKKNAAGEIATMETIPRIVAIQRRVAKETGCGFFDTFRGMGGTGTMARWYAAQPRLVSADFIHPYPAGGKIIASVFTREIMAGLERFQLRKEIAP
;
A
#
# COMPACT_ATOMS: atom_id res chain seq x y z
N MET A 1 -3.99 -1.79 21.16
CA MET A 1 -3.98 -1.37 19.74
C MET A 1 -5.39 -1.50 19.20
N VAL A 2 -5.90 -0.48 18.51
CA VAL A 2 -7.17 -0.53 17.77
C VAL A 2 -6.85 -0.38 16.29
N TYR A 3 -7.47 -1.19 15.44
CA TYR A 3 -7.27 -1.18 13.99
C TYR A 3 -8.63 -1.01 13.31
N ASP A 4 -8.75 0.02 12.47
CA ASP A 4 -9.92 0.25 11.62
C ASP A 4 -9.53 0.04 10.17
N SER A 5 -10.34 -0.76 9.47
CA SER A 5 -10.17 -0.98 8.03
C SER A 5 -11.24 -0.19 7.28
N LEU A 6 -10.81 0.83 6.53
CA LEU A 6 -11.68 1.67 5.70
C LEU A 6 -11.53 1.31 4.21
N GLY A 7 -11.61 0.01 3.91
CA GLY A 7 -11.47 -0.51 2.56
C GLY A 7 -12.72 -0.25 1.70
N LEU A 8 -12.51 0.17 0.46
CA LEU A 8 -13.56 0.32 -0.55
C LEU A 8 -13.19 -0.47 -1.80
N ASN A 9 -14.04 -1.42 -2.19
CA ASN A 9 -13.81 -2.25 -3.38
C ASN A 9 -13.72 -1.37 -4.64
N GLY A 10 -12.70 -1.61 -5.46
CA GLY A 10 -12.46 -0.84 -6.69
C GLY A 10 -11.92 0.58 -6.48
N ALA A 11 -11.70 1.02 -5.24
CA ALA A 11 -11.18 2.36 -4.98
C ALA A 11 -9.74 2.53 -5.46
N SER A 12 -9.44 3.73 -5.94
CA SER A 12 -8.08 4.20 -6.22
C SER A 12 -7.74 5.38 -5.32
N ILE A 13 -6.48 5.82 -5.37
CA ILE A 13 -5.99 7.00 -4.64
C ILE A 13 -6.82 8.25 -4.93
N THR A 14 -7.48 8.31 -6.09
CA THR A 14 -8.38 9.40 -6.49
C THR A 14 -9.54 9.62 -5.51
N VAL A 15 -9.96 8.57 -4.79
CA VAL A 15 -10.99 8.68 -3.76
C VAL A 15 -10.52 9.65 -2.66
N LEU A 16 -9.28 9.47 -2.20
CA LEU A 16 -8.67 10.31 -1.16
C LEU A 16 -8.24 11.67 -1.68
N SER A 17 -7.69 11.75 -2.89
CA SER A 17 -7.18 13.01 -3.42
C SER A 17 -8.30 13.94 -3.91
N ARG A 18 -9.41 13.42 -4.44
CA ARG A 18 -10.44 14.21 -5.12
C ARG A 18 -11.88 13.95 -4.67
N MET A 19 -12.29 12.69 -4.51
CA MET A 19 -13.73 12.37 -4.41
C MET A 19 -14.33 12.70 -3.05
N PHE A 20 -13.62 12.45 -1.95
CA PHE A 20 -14.14 12.79 -0.64
C PHE A 20 -14.27 14.31 -0.48
N ASN A 21 -15.40 14.75 0.08
CA ASN A 21 -15.58 16.13 0.50
C ASN A 21 -14.46 16.49 1.49
N PRO A 22 -13.65 17.54 1.22
CA PRO A 22 -12.48 17.85 2.03
C PRO A 22 -12.79 18.16 3.49
N GLY A 23 -13.85 18.93 3.76
CA GLY A 23 -14.23 19.34 5.11
C GLY A 23 -14.74 18.17 5.94
N HIS A 24 -15.64 17.37 5.36
CA HIS A 24 -16.18 16.19 6.04
C HIS A 24 -15.08 15.16 6.32
N TRP A 25 -14.25 14.83 5.33
CA TRP A 25 -13.16 13.88 5.52
C TRP A 25 -12.17 14.31 6.61
N ALA A 26 -11.78 15.59 6.62
CA ALA A 26 -10.89 16.11 7.65
C ALA A 26 -11.54 16.06 9.05
N ALA A 27 -12.85 16.30 9.15
CA ALA A 27 -13.58 16.19 10.41
C ALA A 27 -13.60 14.74 10.94
N GLU A 28 -13.87 13.76 10.08
CA GLU A 28 -13.85 12.33 10.46
C GLU A 28 -12.47 11.87 10.92
N LEU A 29 -11.42 12.24 10.19
CA LEU A 29 -10.03 11.94 10.58
C LEU A 29 -9.68 12.55 11.96
N LYS A 30 -10.04 13.82 12.18
CA LYS A 30 -9.80 14.51 13.44
C LYS A 30 -10.62 13.93 14.59
N HIS A 31 -11.86 13.52 14.33
CA HIS A 31 -12.67 12.84 15.33
C HIS A 31 -12.05 11.51 15.74
N ARG A 32 -11.57 10.74 14.76
CA ARG A 32 -10.95 9.44 15.00
C ARG A 32 -9.61 9.51 15.73
N ARG A 33 -8.82 10.58 15.53
CA ARG A 33 -7.49 10.80 16.13
C ARG A 33 -6.55 9.59 16.03
N PRO A 34 -6.19 9.13 14.82
CA PRO A 34 -5.26 8.01 14.67
C PRO A 34 -3.81 8.43 14.97
N ASP A 35 -3.04 7.53 15.59
CA ASP A 35 -1.58 7.68 15.76
C ASP A 35 -0.81 7.35 14.46
N LEU A 36 -1.41 6.52 13.60
CA LEU A 36 -0.87 6.08 12.32
C LEU A 36 -1.98 5.98 11.27
N VAL A 37 -1.77 6.57 10.10
CA VAL A 37 -2.61 6.37 8.91
C VAL A 37 -1.85 5.51 7.91
N ILE A 38 -2.48 4.43 7.44
CA ILE A 38 -1.93 3.57 6.39
C ILE A 38 -2.65 3.87 5.08
N ILE A 39 -1.91 4.30 4.06
CA ILE A 39 -2.44 4.48 2.70
C ILE A 39 -2.02 3.26 1.88
N ASN A 40 -2.99 2.43 1.48
CA ASN A 40 -2.75 1.20 0.74
C ASN A 40 -3.59 1.15 -0.56
N TYR A 41 -3.07 1.81 -1.60
CA TYR A 41 -3.64 1.86 -2.95
C TYR A 41 -2.59 1.46 -3.99
N GLY A 42 -2.95 1.45 -5.27
CA GLY A 42 -2.08 1.09 -6.39
C GLY A 42 -2.55 -0.17 -7.13
N THR A 43 -3.35 -1.02 -6.48
CA THR A 43 -3.84 -2.26 -7.07
C THR A 43 -4.74 -1.98 -8.28
N ASN A 44 -5.74 -1.10 -8.14
CA ASN A 44 -6.68 -0.80 -9.24
C ASN A 44 -6.05 0.13 -10.29
N GLU A 45 -5.18 1.05 -9.85
CA GLU A 45 -4.43 1.94 -10.73
C GLU A 45 -3.53 1.17 -11.70
N ALA A 46 -3.10 -0.04 -11.34
CA ALA A 46 -2.26 -0.89 -12.18
C ALA A 46 -2.90 -1.22 -13.54
N ASP A 47 -4.23 -1.21 -13.65
CA ASP A 47 -4.93 -1.43 -14.93
C ASP A 47 -4.83 -0.23 -15.89
N PHE A 48 -4.42 0.95 -15.40
CA PHE A 48 -4.42 2.20 -16.16
C PHE A 48 -2.99 2.74 -16.33
N ALA A 49 -2.21 2.14 -17.24
CA ALA A 49 -0.80 2.48 -17.44
C ALA A 49 -0.54 3.97 -17.74
N ASP A 50 -1.41 4.60 -18.55
CA ASP A 50 -1.33 6.04 -18.83
C ASP A 50 -1.51 6.88 -17.56
N PHE A 51 -2.48 6.49 -16.72
CA PHE A 51 -2.73 7.17 -15.45
C PHE A 51 -1.53 7.05 -14.50
N VAL A 52 -0.97 5.85 -14.38
CA VAL A 52 0.24 5.58 -13.59
C VAL A 52 1.41 6.43 -14.07
N GLY A 53 1.58 6.57 -15.39
CA GLY A 53 2.70 7.30 -15.98
C GLY A 53 2.58 8.83 -15.89
N LYS A 54 1.37 9.39 -15.79
CA LYS A 54 1.15 10.83 -15.97
C LYS A 54 0.52 11.53 -14.76
N GLN A 55 -0.37 10.86 -13.99
CA GLN A 55 -1.16 11.52 -12.94
C GLN A 55 -0.99 10.91 -11.56
N TYR A 56 -0.72 9.60 -11.45
CA TYR A 56 -0.74 8.88 -10.17
C TYR A 56 0.14 9.50 -9.08
N GLU A 57 1.34 9.96 -9.43
CA GLU A 57 2.24 10.62 -8.48
C GLU A 57 1.63 11.89 -7.88
N GLY A 58 1.00 12.72 -8.72
CA GLY A 58 0.33 13.95 -8.27
C GLY A 58 -0.86 13.64 -7.36
N GLU A 59 -1.67 12.63 -7.71
CA GLU A 59 -2.79 12.20 -6.87
C GLU A 59 -2.33 11.66 -5.52
N LEU A 60 -1.24 10.89 -5.49
CA LEU A 60 -0.68 10.37 -4.25
C LEU A 60 -0.19 11.50 -3.34
N ARG A 61 0.52 12.48 -3.90
CA ARG A 61 0.97 13.67 -3.15
C ARG A 61 -0.21 14.46 -2.60
N GLU A 62 -1.26 14.64 -3.39
CA GLU A 62 -2.45 15.36 -2.95
C GLU A 62 -3.19 14.63 -1.83
N ALA A 63 -3.33 13.30 -1.93
CA ALA A 63 -3.90 12.49 -0.85
C ALA A 63 -3.10 12.64 0.46
N ILE A 64 -1.77 12.56 0.39
CA ILE A 64 -0.88 12.75 1.54
C ILE A 64 -1.01 14.16 2.12
N ARG A 65 -1.00 15.19 1.27
CA ARG A 65 -1.17 16.59 1.68
C ARG A 65 -2.49 16.79 2.43
N ARG A 66 -3.58 16.20 1.94
CA ARG A 66 -4.91 16.26 2.58
C ARG A 66 -4.90 15.58 3.96
N VAL A 67 -4.24 14.44 4.11
CA VAL A 67 -4.11 13.76 5.42
C VAL A 67 -3.27 14.60 6.38
N HIS A 68 -2.11 15.13 5.97
CA HIS A 68 -1.29 16.01 6.82
C HIS A 68 -2.03 17.28 7.23
N ALA A 69 -2.80 17.88 6.33
CA ALA A 69 -3.60 19.07 6.66
C ALA A 69 -4.68 18.78 7.71
N ALA A 70 -5.27 17.57 7.68
CA ALA A 70 -6.24 17.14 8.69
C ALA A 70 -5.56 16.75 10.02
N LEU A 71 -4.38 16.13 9.95
CA LEU A 71 -3.68 15.47 11.05
C LEU A 71 -2.17 15.81 11.04
N PRO A 72 -1.76 17.03 11.44
CA PRO A 72 -0.39 17.51 11.26
C PRO A 72 0.68 16.76 12.08
N GLY A 73 0.30 16.05 13.15
CA GLY A 73 1.21 15.28 14.00
C GLY A 73 1.16 13.77 13.78
N THR A 74 0.28 13.27 12.92
CA THR A 74 0.06 11.83 12.74
C THR A 74 1.06 11.26 11.74
N SER A 75 1.64 10.09 12.08
CA SER A 75 2.52 9.38 11.15
C SER A 75 1.71 8.80 9.99
N ILE A 76 2.27 8.84 8.78
CA ILE A 76 1.67 8.22 7.59
C ILE A 76 2.61 7.12 7.11
N LEU A 77 2.04 5.95 6.81
CA LEU A 77 2.73 4.83 6.18
C LEU A 77 2.07 4.52 4.85
N ILE A 78 2.84 4.55 3.77
CA ILE A 78 2.41 4.07 2.46
C ILE A 78 2.74 2.59 2.37
N MET A 79 1.73 1.75 2.20
CA MET A 79 1.90 0.34 1.88
C MET A 79 1.70 0.14 0.38
N SER A 80 2.72 -0.41 -0.28
CA SER A 80 2.64 -0.66 -1.72
C SER A 80 1.59 -1.70 -2.08
N PRO A 81 1.09 -1.76 -3.33
CA PRO A 81 0.23 -2.85 -3.74
C PRO A 81 0.98 -4.18 -3.67
N MET A 82 0.21 -5.26 -3.62
CA MET A 82 0.72 -6.60 -3.86
C MET A 82 1.20 -6.76 -5.30
N ASP A 83 1.85 -7.89 -5.60
CA ASP A 83 1.97 -8.35 -6.98
C ASP A 83 0.57 -8.49 -7.61
N ARG A 84 0.47 -8.24 -8.92
CA ARG A 84 -0.72 -8.52 -9.72
C ARG A 84 -0.29 -9.29 -10.95
N GLY A 85 -1.01 -10.35 -11.25
CA GLY A 85 -0.72 -11.21 -12.39
C GLY A 85 -1.60 -10.86 -13.59
N LYS A 86 -1.05 -11.06 -14.78
CA LYS A 86 -1.79 -11.10 -16.04
C LYS A 86 -1.22 -12.22 -16.89
N LYS A 87 -2.07 -12.90 -17.67
CA LYS A 87 -1.58 -13.85 -18.66
C LYS A 87 -0.81 -13.11 -19.77
N ASN A 88 0.41 -13.55 -20.03
CA ASN A 88 1.20 -13.09 -21.17
C ASN A 88 0.73 -13.79 -22.47
N ALA A 89 1.39 -13.48 -23.60
CA ALA A 89 1.07 -14.09 -24.89
C ALA A 89 1.27 -15.63 -24.91
N ALA A 90 2.13 -16.16 -24.05
CA ALA A 90 2.35 -17.60 -23.87
C ALA A 90 1.34 -18.27 -22.92
N GLY A 91 0.40 -17.50 -22.34
CA GLY A 91 -0.61 -17.99 -21.39
C GLY A 91 -0.11 -18.13 -19.95
N GLU A 92 1.13 -17.75 -19.67
CA GLU A 92 1.75 -17.79 -18.35
C GLU A 92 1.36 -16.56 -17.51
N ILE A 93 1.22 -16.74 -16.20
CA ILE A 93 0.94 -15.63 -15.29
C ILE A 93 2.24 -14.84 -15.07
N ALA A 94 2.25 -13.58 -15.49
CA ALA A 94 3.36 -12.65 -15.30
C ALA A 94 2.93 -11.45 -14.45
N THR A 95 3.86 -10.87 -13.69
CA THR A 95 3.62 -9.60 -12.99
C THR A 95 3.27 -8.50 -13.98
N MET A 96 2.23 -7.71 -13.70
CA MET A 96 1.91 -6.52 -14.48
C MET A 96 3.04 -5.49 -14.37
N GLU A 97 3.53 -4.98 -15.51
CA GLU A 97 4.63 -4.01 -15.54
C GLU A 97 4.35 -2.70 -14.77
N THR A 98 3.07 -2.35 -14.60
CA THR A 98 2.64 -1.17 -13.85
C THR A 98 2.87 -1.32 -12.35
N ILE A 99 2.90 -2.53 -11.79
CA ILE A 99 3.10 -2.75 -10.35
C ILE A 99 4.48 -2.24 -9.89
N PRO A 100 5.62 -2.66 -10.47
CA PRO A 100 6.92 -2.10 -10.09
C PRO A 100 7.01 -0.57 -10.26
N ARG A 101 6.32 0.00 -11.27
CA ARG A 101 6.29 1.45 -11.51
C ARG A 101 5.55 2.18 -10.38
N ILE A 102 4.39 1.67 -9.96
CA ILE A 102 3.63 2.21 -8.82
C ILE A 102 4.43 2.11 -7.53
N VAL A 103 5.06 0.96 -7.25
CA VAL A 103 5.92 0.75 -6.08
C VAL A 103 7.06 1.78 -6.04
N ALA A 104 7.69 2.06 -7.19
CA ALA A 104 8.75 3.06 -7.29
C ALA A 104 8.26 4.49 -7.04
N ILE A 105 7.09 4.86 -7.59
CA ILE A 105 6.46 6.17 -7.34
C ILE A 105 6.16 6.32 -5.85
N GLN A 106 5.47 5.34 -5.25
CA GLN A 106 5.09 5.38 -3.83
C GLN A 106 6.29 5.48 -2.90
N ARG A 107 7.37 4.72 -3.17
CA ARG A 107 8.62 4.78 -2.41
C ARG A 107 9.25 6.17 -2.47
N ARG A 108 9.31 6.77 -3.66
CA ARG A 108 9.88 8.12 -3.86
C ARG A 108 9.03 9.16 -3.14
N VAL A 109 7.73 9.17 -3.38
CA VAL A 109 6.80 10.13 -2.76
C VAL A 109 6.84 10.01 -1.24
N ALA A 110 6.80 8.79 -0.69
CA ALA A 110 6.88 8.59 0.76
C ALA A 110 8.13 9.27 1.35
N LYS A 111 9.29 9.06 0.73
CA LYS A 111 10.55 9.67 1.18
C LYS A 111 10.47 11.21 1.13
N GLU A 112 9.97 11.77 0.04
CA GLU A 112 9.92 13.22 -0.16
C GLU A 112 8.87 13.92 0.72
N THR A 113 7.80 13.22 1.10
CA THR A 113 6.74 13.77 1.96
C THR A 113 6.90 13.37 3.43
N GLY A 114 8.03 12.76 3.83
CA GLY A 114 8.28 12.38 5.22
C GLY A 114 7.40 11.23 5.73
N CYS A 115 6.84 10.41 4.84
CA CYS A 115 6.05 9.23 5.18
C CYS A 115 6.92 7.98 5.29
N GLY A 116 6.50 7.03 6.12
CA GLY A 116 7.02 5.66 6.08
C GLY A 116 6.63 4.97 4.77
N PHE A 117 7.42 3.96 4.37
CA PHE A 117 7.10 3.12 3.22
C PHE A 117 7.31 1.64 3.56
N PHE A 118 6.29 0.83 3.31
CA PHE A 118 6.37 -0.63 3.39
C PHE A 118 6.12 -1.23 2.01
N ASP A 119 7.12 -1.97 1.50
CA ASP A 119 7.07 -2.59 0.19
C ASP A 119 6.38 -3.96 0.27
N THR A 120 5.04 -3.96 0.26
CA THR A 120 4.23 -5.18 0.26
C THR A 120 4.59 -6.10 -0.90
N PHE A 121 4.80 -5.53 -2.10
CA PHE A 121 5.24 -6.27 -3.29
C PHE A 121 6.53 -7.06 -3.03
N ARG A 122 7.57 -6.42 -2.47
CA ARG A 122 8.79 -7.14 -2.10
C ARG A 122 8.58 -8.08 -0.92
N GLY A 123 7.79 -7.68 0.07
CA GLY A 123 7.47 -8.48 1.25
C GLY A 123 6.82 -9.84 0.94
N MET A 124 6.06 -9.92 -0.16
CA MET A 124 5.50 -11.20 -0.62
C MET A 124 6.44 -12.05 -1.49
N GLY A 125 7.54 -11.46 -2.00
CA GLY A 125 8.51 -12.14 -2.87
C GLY A 125 8.74 -11.48 -4.23
N GLY A 126 8.14 -10.31 -4.49
CA GLY A 126 8.36 -9.52 -5.72
C GLY A 126 7.83 -10.18 -6.99
N THR A 127 8.53 -9.95 -8.11
CA THR A 127 8.10 -10.41 -9.45
C THR A 127 7.80 -11.92 -9.49
N GLY A 128 6.69 -12.26 -10.14
CA GLY A 128 6.22 -13.62 -10.32
C GLY A 128 5.65 -14.27 -9.06
N THR A 129 5.51 -13.52 -7.97
CA THR A 129 4.86 -14.05 -6.74
C THR A 129 3.45 -14.50 -7.04
N MET A 130 2.72 -13.76 -7.88
CA MET A 130 1.35 -14.09 -8.22
C MET A 130 1.24 -15.46 -8.91
N ALA A 131 2.16 -15.78 -9.81
CA ALA A 131 2.23 -17.09 -10.45
C ALA A 131 2.52 -18.20 -9.44
N ARG A 132 3.51 -17.99 -8.55
CA ARG A 132 3.86 -18.93 -7.48
C ARG A 132 2.69 -19.17 -6.52
N TRP A 133 1.98 -18.11 -6.15
CA TRP A 133 0.82 -18.18 -5.26
C TRP A 133 -0.39 -18.84 -5.89
N TYR A 134 -0.58 -18.68 -7.20
CA TYR A 134 -1.63 -19.36 -7.96
C TYR A 134 -1.37 -20.87 -8.10
N ALA A 135 -0.09 -21.25 -8.28
CA ALA A 135 0.35 -22.63 -8.40
C ALA A 135 0.50 -23.36 -7.05
N ALA A 136 0.52 -22.64 -5.93
CA ALA A 136 0.71 -23.20 -4.59
C ALA A 136 -0.39 -24.22 -4.20
N GLN A 137 -0.04 -25.12 -3.29
CA GLN A 137 -0.96 -26.08 -2.67
C GLN A 137 -0.84 -25.97 -1.13
N PRO A 138 -1.86 -25.45 -0.43
CA PRO A 138 -3.09 -24.86 -0.98
C PRO A 138 -2.84 -23.57 -1.76
N ARG A 139 -3.73 -23.26 -2.71
CA ARG A 139 -3.65 -22.03 -3.51
C ARG A 139 -3.78 -20.80 -2.60
N LEU A 140 -2.94 -19.79 -2.83
CA LEU A 140 -2.87 -18.59 -1.96
C LEU A 140 -3.59 -17.37 -2.54
N VAL A 141 -3.97 -17.41 -3.81
CA VAL A 141 -4.63 -16.30 -4.52
C VAL A 141 -5.74 -16.77 -5.43
N SER A 142 -6.73 -15.92 -5.67
CA SER A 142 -7.84 -16.21 -6.56
C SER A 142 -7.41 -16.30 -8.02
N ALA A 143 -8.30 -16.85 -8.86
CA ALA A 143 -8.07 -16.98 -10.31
C ALA A 143 -8.11 -15.65 -11.08
N ASP A 144 -8.45 -14.55 -10.43
CA ASP A 144 -8.31 -13.20 -10.99
C ASP A 144 -6.87 -12.66 -10.93
N PHE A 145 -5.95 -13.36 -10.26
CA PHE A 145 -4.55 -12.95 -10.07
C PHE A 145 -4.38 -11.61 -9.34
N ILE A 146 -5.35 -11.27 -8.49
CA ILE A 146 -5.43 -10.01 -7.75
C ILE A 146 -5.65 -10.29 -6.27
N HIS A 147 -6.71 -11.02 -5.92
CA HIS A 147 -7.19 -11.09 -4.53
C HIS A 147 -6.64 -12.32 -3.79
N PRO A 148 -5.93 -12.15 -2.66
CA PRO A 148 -5.42 -13.27 -1.88
C PRO A 148 -6.56 -14.02 -1.19
N TYR A 149 -6.40 -15.34 -1.07
CA TYR A 149 -7.19 -16.12 -0.11
C TYR A 149 -6.73 -15.84 1.33
N PRO A 150 -7.50 -16.22 2.37
CA PRO A 150 -7.14 -15.96 3.76
C PRO A 150 -5.71 -16.41 4.14
N ALA A 151 -5.24 -17.53 3.61
CA ALA A 151 -3.88 -18.01 3.82
C ALA A 151 -2.82 -17.06 3.23
N GLY A 152 -3.03 -16.55 2.01
CA GLY A 152 -2.16 -15.54 1.39
C GLY A 152 -2.19 -14.21 2.17
N GLY A 153 -3.37 -13.77 2.58
CA GLY A 153 -3.54 -12.58 3.42
C GLY A 153 -2.80 -12.70 4.76
N LYS A 154 -2.83 -13.88 5.39
CA LYS A 154 -2.10 -14.15 6.65
C LYS A 154 -0.58 -14.04 6.48
N ILE A 155 -0.04 -14.46 5.34
CA ILE A 155 1.40 -14.31 5.04
C ILE A 155 1.77 -12.82 5.00
N ILE A 156 0.99 -12.01 4.28
CA ILE A 156 1.22 -10.56 4.16
C ILE A 156 1.15 -9.90 5.53
N ALA A 157 0.09 -10.19 6.29
CA ALA A 157 -0.09 -9.66 7.64
C ALA A 157 1.11 -10.00 8.52
N SER A 158 1.57 -11.27 8.49
CA SER A 158 2.69 -11.74 9.31
C SER A 158 4.02 -11.07 8.94
N VAL A 159 4.27 -10.84 7.65
CA VAL A 159 5.45 -10.08 7.19
C VAL A 159 5.33 -8.64 7.66
N PHE A 160 4.20 -7.98 7.42
CA PHE A 160 3.98 -6.60 7.79
C PHE A 160 4.15 -6.35 9.30
N THR A 161 3.49 -7.15 10.13
CA THR A 161 3.56 -7.02 11.59
C THR A 161 4.96 -7.30 12.12
N ARG A 162 5.70 -8.24 11.53
CA ARG A 162 7.08 -8.49 11.92
C ARG A 162 7.98 -7.29 11.58
N GLU A 163 7.88 -6.77 10.36
CA GLU A 163 8.77 -5.68 9.93
C GLU A 163 8.47 -4.36 10.64
N ILE A 164 7.20 -4.04 10.94
CA ILE A 164 6.87 -2.83 11.70
C ILE A 164 7.37 -2.91 13.15
N MET A 165 7.27 -4.08 13.79
CA MET A 165 7.80 -4.29 15.14
C MET A 165 9.33 -4.23 15.17
N ALA A 166 10.01 -4.87 14.21
CA ALA A 166 11.46 -4.75 14.08
C ALA A 166 11.90 -3.30 13.83
N GLY A 167 11.10 -2.52 13.09
CA GLY A 167 11.32 -1.08 12.91
C GLY A 167 11.24 -0.30 14.23
N LEU A 168 10.24 -0.61 15.05
CA LEU A 168 10.05 -0.01 16.38
C LEU A 168 11.19 -0.34 17.34
N GLU A 169 11.58 -1.61 17.43
CA GLU A 169 12.71 -2.06 18.27
C GLU A 169 14.00 -1.31 17.91
N ARG A 170 14.32 -1.22 16.60
CA ARG A 170 15.47 -0.45 16.13
C ARG A 170 15.39 1.03 16.47
N PHE A 171 14.19 1.62 16.48
CA PHE A 171 13.99 3.01 16.88
C PHE A 171 14.22 3.20 18.39
N GLN A 172 13.69 2.30 19.23
CA GLN A 172 13.87 2.35 20.68
C GLN A 172 15.34 2.23 21.07
N LEU A 173 16.08 1.27 20.49
CA LEU A 173 17.51 1.11 20.71
C LEU A 173 18.31 2.38 20.34
N ARG A 174 17.96 3.04 19.23
CA ARG A 174 18.61 4.31 18.86
C ARG A 174 18.32 5.44 19.84
N LYS A 175 17.15 5.42 20.51
CA LYS A 175 16.78 6.41 21.52
C LYS A 175 17.49 6.17 22.84
N GLU A 176 17.70 4.91 23.22
CA GLU A 176 18.43 4.53 24.44
C GLU A 176 19.93 4.80 24.35
N ILE A 177 20.51 4.71 23.14
CA ILE A 177 21.95 4.92 22.89
C ILE A 177 22.26 6.40 22.56
N ALA A 178 21.24 7.23 22.28
CA ALA A 178 21.45 8.65 22.01
C ALA A 178 21.75 9.40 23.32
N PRO A 179 22.89 10.13 23.43
CA PRO A 179 23.28 10.87 24.63
C PRO A 179 22.36 12.07 24.93
#